data_AF-A0A2H5RCS8-F1
#
_entry.id   AF-A0A2H5RCS8-F1
#
_cell.length_a   1.000
_cell.length_b   1.000
_cell.length_c   1.000
_cell.angle_alpha   90.00
_cell.angle_beta   90.00
_cell.angle_gamma   90.00
#
_symmetry.space_group_name_H-M   'P 1'
#
loop_
_entity.id
_entity.type
_entity.pdbx_description
1 polymer ?
#
loop_
_entity_poly.entity_id
_entity_poly.type
_entity_poly.pdbx_seq_one_letter_code
_entity_poly.pdbx_strand_id
1 'polypeptide(L)'
;MKSINPCQRLNKSENIWNLGVIDNIDFKEATFRYGNIFDMTRTSTHTTLRMVFQHQMPFNLYENKNDENQNSSPLELFGMNQMISNTLDIFDSALDNLLNVQINSQGIAIYQTNFDMAIVHDEILNRVEHGCKVEPPNVVILEPGGVPNSDKGIFESLEMYKKDFELTSEQYLDVVADEAIFRRIIKLTDQWPYLRPILRQWHTSKDMCSVLIILFSSYGIFDLANSLGVKFLEKLESVVDYRSTVRILELIWTAVSLAIRIYIKKKNISKHEIWENANLALQIWYLYYQWARIFKAHRIGIRVGNYDLQKNALAAFGGLFASAAKTRYASSVCHFLGILEKFSKLEDKLRYAASIKIDNNKKQKGHFFAYDEALETFRVKFIKQNITGNVVNMKNLKMQIKSVQTERDRIKILLSEYLNDPTASTENHAINQRYDAMWNLVKILLQEFDQTNESFLNSNTWKNVYRSQLTVEGVIQLKNCFSDGIVRMQAIYYEDVLKTRPTQPGRSKLGTSRLKILNFQKELKEAKRNKKQWNIHEL
;
A
#
# COMPACT_ATOMS: atom_id res chain seq x y z
N MET A 1 -34.46 13.61 22.47
CA MET A 1 -34.08 12.61 21.46
C MET A 1 -34.25 11.24 22.09
N LYS A 2 -35.02 10.32 21.50
CA LYS A 2 -34.98 8.90 21.91
C LYS A 2 -33.53 8.42 21.75
N SER A 3 -32.98 7.70 22.73
CA SER A 3 -31.64 7.14 22.64
C SER A 3 -31.57 6.20 21.42
N ILE A 4 -30.96 6.67 20.34
CA ILE A 4 -30.71 5.83 19.17
C ILE A 4 -29.62 4.84 19.59
N ASN A 5 -29.94 3.55 19.67
CA ASN A 5 -28.95 2.50 19.93
C ASN A 5 -28.46 1.95 18.57
N PRO A 6 -27.22 2.25 18.16
CA PRO A 6 -26.69 1.79 16.86
C PRO A 6 -26.65 0.26 16.74
N CYS A 7 -26.57 -0.48 17.85
CA CYS A 7 -26.51 -1.94 17.86
C CYS A 7 -27.80 -2.59 17.31
N GLN A 8 -28.92 -1.87 17.30
CA GLN A 8 -30.16 -2.33 16.65
C GLN A 8 -30.02 -2.48 15.12
N ARG A 9 -28.98 -1.91 14.52
CA ARG A 9 -28.68 -2.02 13.08
C ARG A 9 -27.79 -3.22 12.75
N LEU A 10 -27.29 -3.93 13.75
CA LEU A 10 -26.53 -5.17 13.55
C LEU A 10 -27.49 -6.26 13.11
N ASN A 11 -27.16 -6.91 12.00
CA ASN A 11 -27.85 -8.09 11.54
C ASN A 11 -27.53 -9.27 12.48
N LYS A 12 -28.57 -9.93 13.00
CA LYS A 12 -28.50 -11.08 13.90
C LYS A 12 -28.82 -12.41 13.20
N SER A 13 -28.90 -12.41 11.87
CA SER A 13 -29.07 -13.63 11.08
C SER A 13 -27.89 -14.59 11.27
N GLU A 14 -28.12 -15.87 11.02
CA GLU A 14 -27.06 -16.87 11.03
C GLU A 14 -26.00 -16.59 9.95
N ASN A 15 -24.78 -17.06 10.21
CA ASN A 15 -23.63 -16.95 9.30
C ASN A 15 -23.24 -15.50 8.93
N ILE A 16 -23.57 -14.53 9.78
CA ILE A 16 -23.07 -13.17 9.70
C ILE A 16 -21.71 -13.08 10.39
N TRP A 17 -20.66 -12.80 9.62
CA TRP A 17 -19.35 -12.50 10.18
C TRP A 17 -19.28 -11.03 10.58
N ASN A 18 -19.15 -10.78 11.88
CA ASN A 18 -18.97 -9.44 12.45
C ASN A 18 -17.49 -9.08 12.47
N LEU A 19 -17.08 -8.21 11.55
CA LEU A 19 -15.72 -7.69 11.51
C LEU A 19 -15.66 -6.31 12.14
N GLY A 20 -15.07 -6.20 13.33
CA GLY A 20 -14.82 -4.92 13.99
C GLY A 20 -13.70 -4.15 13.30
N VAL A 21 -13.83 -2.84 13.18
CA VAL A 21 -12.83 -1.97 12.57
C VAL A 21 -12.61 -0.75 13.45
N ILE A 22 -11.38 -0.56 13.90
CA ILE A 22 -11.00 0.49 14.85
C ILE A 22 -10.09 1.51 14.18
N ASP A 23 -10.48 2.78 14.25
CA ASP A 23 -9.63 3.91 13.84
C ASP A 23 -9.62 5.04 14.87
N ASN A 24 -8.64 5.92 14.76
CA ASN A 24 -8.60 7.16 15.51
C ASN A 24 -9.42 8.22 14.76
N ILE A 25 -10.32 8.92 15.45
CA ILE A 25 -10.97 10.11 14.89
C ILE A 25 -10.64 11.35 15.72
N ASP A 26 -10.10 12.34 15.01
CA ASP A 26 -9.75 13.64 15.57
C ASP A 26 -10.79 14.68 15.13
N PHE A 27 -11.43 15.31 16.10
CA PHE A 27 -12.22 16.52 15.89
C PHE A 27 -11.45 17.73 16.43
N LYS A 28 -11.42 18.80 15.64
CA LYS A 28 -10.94 20.11 16.09
C LYS A 28 -12.13 21.05 16.17
N GLU A 29 -12.23 21.83 17.25
CA GLU A 29 -13.21 22.90 17.32
C GLU A 29 -13.11 23.84 16.10
N ALA A 30 -14.27 24.22 15.55
CA ALA A 30 -14.35 25.08 14.37
C ALA A 30 -13.89 26.50 14.69
N THR A 31 -14.19 26.99 15.90
CA THR A 31 -13.89 28.34 16.37
C THR A 31 -12.92 28.31 17.54
N PHE A 32 -11.99 29.28 17.57
CA PHE A 32 -11.29 29.60 18.80
C PHE A 32 -12.31 30.16 19.81
N ARG A 33 -12.13 29.91 21.11
CA ARG A 33 -12.90 30.62 22.16
C ARG A 33 -12.63 32.14 22.07
N TYR A 34 -13.25 32.98 22.89
CA TYR A 34 -12.88 34.40 22.92
C TYR A 34 -11.59 34.59 23.73
N GLY A 35 -10.52 35.06 23.09
CA GLY A 35 -9.21 35.33 23.67
C GLY A 35 -8.16 35.57 22.56
N ASN A 36 -6.98 36.07 22.93
CA ASN A 36 -5.93 36.44 21.97
C ASN A 36 -5.59 35.25 21.06
N ILE A 37 -5.67 35.46 19.74
CA ILE A 37 -5.55 34.43 18.69
C ILE A 37 -4.17 33.73 18.72
N PHE A 38 -3.18 34.37 19.34
CA PHE A 38 -1.82 33.85 19.50
C PHE A 38 -1.64 32.91 20.71
N ASP A 39 -2.54 32.93 21.70
CA ASP A 39 -2.38 32.19 22.97
C ASP A 39 -3.39 31.07 23.20
N MET A 40 -4.35 30.88 22.29
CA MET A 40 -5.43 29.92 22.50
C MET A 40 -5.29 28.69 21.61
N THR A 41 -4.99 27.57 22.24
CA THR A 41 -5.10 26.25 21.63
C THR A 41 -6.58 25.89 21.43
N ARG A 42 -6.94 25.47 20.21
CA ARG A 42 -8.28 24.90 19.96
C ARG A 42 -8.41 23.60 20.75
N THR A 43 -9.55 23.40 21.39
CA THR A 43 -9.84 22.13 22.05
C THR A 43 -10.00 21.05 20.97
N SER A 44 -9.19 20.00 21.02
CA SER A 44 -9.34 18.82 20.17
C SER A 44 -9.92 17.68 20.99
N THR A 45 -10.94 17.01 20.44
CA THR A 45 -11.49 15.79 21.03
C THR A 45 -11.05 14.59 20.21
N HIS A 46 -10.54 13.58 20.91
CA HIS A 46 -9.99 12.36 20.35
C HIS A 46 -10.84 11.20 20.86
N THR A 47 -11.46 10.45 19.95
CA THR A 47 -12.20 9.23 20.31
C THR A 47 -11.87 8.12 19.34
N THR A 48 -12.10 6.89 19.76
CA THR A 48 -11.91 5.72 18.93
C THR A 48 -13.16 5.50 18.09
N LEU A 49 -13.06 5.60 16.77
CA LEU A 49 -14.15 5.26 15.87
C LEU A 49 -14.30 3.73 15.83
N ARG A 50 -15.48 3.24 16.20
CA ARG A 50 -15.86 1.83 16.12
C ARG A 50 -16.83 1.60 14.97
N MET A 51 -16.44 0.77 14.01
CA MET A 51 -17.25 0.38 12.85
C MET A 51 -17.31 -1.14 12.71
N VAL A 52 -18.38 -1.62 12.10
CA VAL A 52 -18.60 -3.04 11.84
C VAL A 52 -18.89 -3.23 10.36
N PHE A 53 -18.16 -4.14 9.73
CA PHE A 53 -18.54 -4.73 8.45
C PHE A 53 -19.14 -6.11 8.72
N GLN A 54 -20.42 -6.27 8.40
CA GLN A 54 -21.12 -7.54 8.54
C GLN A 54 -21.23 -8.21 7.18
N HIS A 55 -20.58 -9.35 7.02
CA HIS A 55 -20.59 -10.15 5.79
C HIS A 55 -21.43 -11.40 5.97
N GLN A 56 -22.35 -11.65 5.03
CA GLN A 56 -23.06 -12.93 4.95
C GLN A 56 -22.10 -13.98 4.37
N MET A 57 -21.74 -14.97 5.17
CA MET A 57 -20.85 -16.05 4.75
C MET A 57 -21.65 -17.24 4.20
N PRO A 58 -21.11 -17.94 3.18
CA PRO A 58 -21.78 -19.11 2.59
C PRO A 58 -21.57 -20.40 3.39
N PHE A 59 -20.97 -20.31 4.58
CA PHE A 59 -20.64 -21.44 5.44
C PHE A 59 -20.87 -21.09 6.92
N ASN A 60 -20.90 -22.12 7.75
CA ASN A 60 -21.08 -21.99 9.19
C ASN A 60 -19.84 -21.34 9.84
N LEU A 61 -20.07 -20.34 10.69
CA LEU A 61 -19.03 -19.56 11.38
C LEU A 61 -18.62 -20.13 12.74
N TYR A 62 -19.24 -21.23 13.16
CA TYR A 62 -18.84 -21.95 14.37
C TYR A 62 -17.37 -22.38 14.27
N GLU A 63 -16.63 -22.08 15.32
CA GLU A 63 -15.21 -22.33 15.44
C GLU A 63 -14.90 -22.56 16.92
N ASN A 64 -14.00 -23.50 17.20
CA ASN A 64 -13.52 -23.76 18.55
C ASN A 64 -12.00 -23.93 18.58
N LYS A 65 -11.44 -24.08 19.79
CA LYS A 65 -9.99 -24.20 19.98
C LYS A 65 -9.35 -25.40 19.27
N ASN A 66 -10.10 -26.45 18.93
CA ASN A 66 -9.56 -27.60 18.22
C ASN A 66 -9.32 -27.31 16.73
N ASP A 67 -9.88 -26.21 16.20
CA ASP A 67 -9.60 -25.73 14.85
C ASP A 67 -8.29 -24.92 14.75
N GLU A 68 -7.63 -24.64 15.89
CA GLU A 68 -6.35 -23.92 15.93
C GLU A 68 -5.17 -24.83 15.54
N ASN A 69 -4.31 -24.34 14.65
CA ASN A 69 -3.07 -25.02 14.31
C ASN A 69 -2.00 -24.78 15.38
N GLN A 70 -1.06 -25.72 15.52
CA GLN A 70 0.17 -25.46 16.26
C GLN A 70 1.05 -24.47 15.48
N ASN A 71 1.64 -23.51 16.18
CA ASN A 71 2.52 -22.53 15.55
C ASN A 71 3.71 -23.24 14.87
N SER A 72 3.83 -23.03 13.57
CA SER A 72 4.86 -23.61 12.70
C SER A 72 6.15 -22.80 12.69
N SER A 73 7.17 -23.40 12.07
CA SER A 73 8.44 -22.74 11.80
C SER A 73 8.28 -21.58 10.81
N PRO A 74 8.89 -20.40 11.04
CA PRO A 74 8.81 -19.26 10.12
C PRO A 74 9.63 -19.44 8.83
N LEU A 75 10.31 -20.58 8.65
CA LEU A 75 11.20 -20.86 7.53
C LEU A 75 10.52 -20.68 6.16
N GLU A 76 9.25 -21.07 6.05
CA GLU A 76 8.47 -20.99 4.81
C GLU A 76 7.48 -19.79 4.79
N LEU A 77 7.44 -19.00 5.87
CA LEU A 77 6.44 -17.94 6.03
C LEU A 77 6.77 -16.67 5.23
N PHE A 78 8.06 -16.41 4.98
CA PHE A 78 8.53 -15.16 4.37
C PHE A 78 9.31 -15.42 3.10
N GLY A 79 9.22 -14.47 2.17
CA GLY A 79 9.95 -14.51 0.90
C GLY A 79 9.10 -14.98 -0.28
N MET A 80 9.76 -15.19 -1.41
CA MET A 80 9.10 -15.57 -2.65
C MET A 80 8.40 -16.92 -2.49
N ASN A 81 7.10 -16.96 -2.80
CA ASN A 81 6.28 -18.16 -2.84
C ASN A 81 5.78 -18.42 -4.26
N GLN A 82 5.33 -19.64 -4.51
CA GLN A 82 4.91 -20.07 -5.86
C GLN A 82 3.78 -19.22 -6.43
N MET A 83 2.81 -18.81 -5.60
CA MET A 83 1.69 -17.98 -6.06
C MET A 83 2.17 -16.61 -6.57
N ILE A 84 3.11 -15.98 -5.85
CA ILE A 84 3.69 -14.73 -6.31
C ILE A 84 4.51 -14.97 -7.56
N SER A 85 5.40 -15.96 -7.61
CA SER A 85 6.15 -16.28 -8.84
C SER A 85 5.24 -16.43 -10.06
N ASN A 86 4.16 -17.22 -9.96
CA ASN A 86 3.17 -17.38 -11.02
C ASN A 86 2.50 -16.06 -11.41
N THR A 87 2.13 -15.23 -10.42
CA THR A 87 1.52 -13.92 -10.66
C THR A 87 2.49 -12.96 -11.36
N LEU A 88 3.76 -13.00 -10.98
CA LEU A 88 4.81 -12.19 -11.59
C LEU A 88 5.04 -12.60 -13.05
N ASP A 89 4.93 -13.89 -13.38
CA ASP A 89 5.00 -14.39 -14.77
C ASP A 89 3.78 -13.97 -15.61
N ILE A 90 2.60 -13.87 -15.00
CA ILE A 90 1.42 -13.26 -15.64
C ILE A 90 1.70 -11.82 -16.05
N PHE A 91 2.36 -11.04 -15.18
CA PHE A 91 2.69 -9.64 -15.49
C PHE A 91 3.73 -9.55 -16.61
N ASP A 92 4.74 -10.42 -16.60
CA ASP A 92 5.71 -10.49 -17.70
C ASP A 92 5.03 -10.82 -19.03
N SER A 93 4.10 -11.78 -19.02
CA SER A 93 3.33 -12.17 -20.20
C SER A 93 2.39 -11.06 -20.68
N ALA A 94 1.86 -10.24 -19.77
CA ALA A 94 1.06 -9.07 -20.14
C ALA A 94 1.92 -8.02 -20.86
N LEU A 95 3.10 -7.72 -20.32
CA LEU A 95 4.03 -6.77 -20.93
C LEU A 95 4.55 -7.25 -22.28
N ASP A 96 4.89 -8.54 -22.42
CA ASP A 96 5.34 -9.12 -23.67
C ASP A 96 4.27 -9.05 -24.76
N ASN A 97 3.02 -9.36 -24.40
CA ASN A 97 1.90 -9.31 -25.34
C ASN A 97 1.62 -7.87 -25.81
N LEU A 98 1.70 -6.90 -24.90
CA LEU A 98 1.52 -5.49 -25.24
C LEU A 98 2.67 -4.94 -26.09
N LEU A 99 3.92 -5.28 -25.76
CA LEU A 99 5.08 -4.78 -26.49
C LEU A 99 5.22 -5.42 -27.87
N ASN A 100 4.91 -6.72 -27.99
CA ASN A 100 5.08 -7.52 -29.21
C ASN A 100 6.44 -7.26 -29.89
N VAL A 101 7.53 -7.39 -29.12
CA VAL A 101 8.88 -7.06 -29.58
C VAL A 101 9.31 -8.03 -30.69
N GLN A 102 9.68 -7.47 -31.84
CA GLN A 102 10.22 -8.19 -32.99
C GLN A 102 11.60 -7.64 -33.35
N ILE A 103 12.51 -8.50 -33.77
CA ILE A 103 13.82 -8.08 -34.28
C ILE A 103 13.77 -8.12 -35.80
N ASN A 104 14.02 -6.98 -36.42
CA ASN A 104 14.03 -6.90 -37.88
C ASN A 104 15.33 -7.46 -38.47
N SER A 105 15.41 -7.54 -39.81
CA SER A 105 16.57 -8.06 -40.53
C SER A 105 17.87 -7.28 -40.29
N GLN A 106 17.80 -6.04 -39.80
CA GLN A 106 18.96 -5.22 -39.42
C GLN A 106 19.34 -5.33 -37.93
N GLY A 107 18.69 -6.20 -37.16
CA GLY A 107 18.94 -6.36 -35.72
C GLY A 107 18.32 -5.26 -34.85
N ILE A 108 17.42 -4.44 -35.41
CA ILE A 108 16.73 -3.37 -34.69
C ILE A 108 15.45 -3.93 -34.08
N ALA A 109 15.23 -3.66 -32.79
CA ALA A 109 14.00 -4.02 -32.09
C ALA A 109 12.85 -3.08 -32.48
N ILE A 110 11.78 -3.65 -33.00
CA ILE A 110 10.49 -3.01 -33.29
C ILE A 110 9.50 -3.46 -32.22
N TYR A 111 8.79 -2.53 -31.60
CA TYR A 111 7.82 -2.81 -30.54
C TYR A 111 6.69 -1.76 -30.55
N GLN A 112 5.54 -2.15 -30.00
CA GLN A 112 4.39 -1.27 -29.88
C GLN A 112 4.65 -0.21 -28.81
N THR A 113 4.22 1.01 -29.10
CA THR A 113 4.33 2.15 -28.18
C THR A 113 2.99 2.85 -27.93
N ASN A 114 1.94 2.49 -28.67
CA ASN A 114 0.61 3.10 -28.65
C ASN A 114 -0.24 2.67 -27.45
N PHE A 115 0.37 2.56 -26.27
CA PHE A 115 -0.32 2.26 -25.02
C PHE A 115 0.33 2.96 -23.83
N ASP A 116 -0.43 3.15 -22.76
CA ASP A 116 0.02 3.81 -21.54
C ASP A 116 -0.05 2.87 -20.32
N MET A 117 0.24 3.42 -19.14
CA MET A 117 0.17 2.68 -17.87
C MET A 117 -1.23 2.14 -17.55
N ALA A 118 -2.30 2.81 -17.99
CA ALA A 118 -3.67 2.34 -17.76
C ALA A 118 -3.94 1.06 -18.56
N ILE A 119 -3.54 1.02 -19.84
CA ILE A 119 -3.66 -0.19 -20.66
C ILE A 119 -2.83 -1.35 -20.07
N VAL A 120 -1.61 -1.08 -19.61
CA VAL A 120 -0.80 -2.10 -18.91
C VAL A 120 -1.52 -2.61 -17.66
N HIS A 121 -2.14 -1.73 -16.89
CA HIS A 121 -2.87 -2.10 -15.69
C HIS A 121 -4.08 -2.98 -16.01
N ASP A 122 -4.88 -2.59 -17.01
CA ASP A 122 -6.08 -3.32 -17.42
C ASP A 122 -5.74 -4.70 -17.99
N GLU A 123 -4.67 -4.81 -18.78
CA GLU A 123 -4.20 -6.09 -19.32
C GLU A 123 -3.77 -7.06 -18.22
N ILE A 124 -3.09 -6.55 -17.19
CA ILE A 124 -2.74 -7.35 -16.01
C ILE A 124 -4.01 -7.75 -15.23
N LEU A 125 -4.91 -6.80 -15.00
CA LEU A 125 -6.13 -7.01 -14.22
C LEU A 125 -7.00 -8.12 -14.84
N ASN A 126 -7.11 -8.14 -16.16
CA ASN A 126 -7.88 -9.14 -16.92
C ASN A 126 -7.33 -10.58 -16.80
N ARG A 127 -6.08 -10.75 -16.35
CA ARG A 127 -5.42 -12.05 -16.20
C ARG A 127 -5.32 -12.53 -14.76
N VAL A 128 -5.77 -11.73 -13.79
CA VAL A 128 -5.72 -12.08 -12.36
C VAL A 128 -7.10 -12.52 -11.88
N GLU A 129 -7.14 -13.59 -11.09
CA GLU A 129 -8.38 -14.13 -10.54
C GLU A 129 -9.00 -13.21 -9.47
N HIS A 130 -10.31 -13.00 -9.56
CA HIS A 130 -11.10 -12.30 -8.54
C HIS A 130 -11.40 -13.22 -7.35
N GLY A 131 -11.18 -12.73 -6.13
CA GLY A 131 -11.40 -13.50 -4.91
C GLY A 131 -12.77 -13.30 -4.29
N CYS A 132 -13.02 -12.11 -3.72
CA CYS A 132 -14.19 -11.81 -2.89
C CYS A 132 -15.52 -12.14 -3.60
N LYS A 133 -16.27 -13.08 -3.03
CA LYS A 133 -17.51 -13.64 -3.60
C LYS A 133 -18.78 -13.22 -2.87
N VAL A 134 -18.65 -12.46 -1.78
CA VAL A 134 -19.80 -12.06 -0.96
C VAL A 134 -20.43 -10.75 -1.42
N GLU A 135 -21.68 -10.57 -1.03
CA GLU A 135 -22.41 -9.33 -1.23
C GLU A 135 -21.80 -8.17 -0.42
N PRO A 136 -22.06 -6.91 -0.80
CA PRO A 136 -21.63 -5.75 -0.03
C PRO A 136 -22.04 -5.88 1.45
N PRO A 137 -21.16 -5.55 2.41
CA PRO A 137 -21.45 -5.74 3.81
C PRO A 137 -22.54 -4.80 4.32
N ASN A 138 -23.28 -5.24 5.34
CA ASN A 138 -24.01 -4.28 6.17
C ASN A 138 -22.99 -3.53 7.04
N VAL A 139 -22.99 -2.20 6.93
CA VAL A 139 -21.99 -1.35 7.59
C VAL A 139 -22.64 -0.57 8.72
N VAL A 140 -22.13 -0.74 9.95
CA VAL A 140 -22.68 -0.08 11.15
C VAL A 140 -21.58 0.77 11.81
N ILE A 141 -21.91 2.00 12.20
CA ILE A 141 -21.06 2.80 13.10
C ILE A 141 -21.64 2.58 14.49
N LEU A 142 -20.81 2.11 15.40
CA LEU A 142 -21.18 1.91 16.80
C LEU A 142 -20.85 3.16 17.61
N GLU A 143 -21.25 3.14 18.88
CA GLU A 143 -20.85 4.18 19.82
C GLU A 143 -19.32 4.30 19.87
N PRO A 144 -18.75 5.52 19.79
CA PRO A 144 -17.30 5.70 19.87
C PRO A 144 -16.72 5.14 21.17
N GLY A 145 -15.49 4.64 21.10
CA GLY A 145 -14.79 4.07 22.24
C GLY A 145 -13.93 5.07 23.02
N GLY A 146 -13.09 4.53 23.90
CA GLY A 146 -12.18 5.28 24.74
C GLY A 146 -11.12 6.07 23.96
N VAL A 147 -10.23 6.76 24.68
CA VAL A 147 -9.24 7.65 24.06
C VAL A 147 -8.21 6.84 23.25
N PRO A 148 -8.06 7.12 21.93
CA PRO A 148 -7.27 6.31 21.02
C PRO A 148 -5.77 6.30 21.31
N ASN A 149 -5.27 7.28 22.06
CA ASN A 149 -3.86 7.45 22.36
C ASN A 149 -3.36 6.57 23.51
N SER A 150 -4.24 5.80 24.15
CA SER A 150 -3.91 4.95 25.30
C SER A 150 -4.27 3.49 25.04
N ASP A 151 -3.44 2.57 25.56
CA ASP A 151 -3.74 1.13 25.51
C ASP A 151 -5.09 0.84 26.20
N LYS A 152 -5.37 1.50 27.33
CA LYS A 152 -6.63 1.41 28.06
C LYS A 152 -7.85 1.77 27.19
N GLY A 153 -7.80 2.89 26.48
CA GLY A 153 -8.91 3.33 25.62
C GLY A 153 -9.16 2.40 24.42
N ILE A 154 -8.10 1.78 23.88
CA ILE A 154 -8.24 0.72 22.87
C ILE A 154 -8.88 -0.53 23.49
N PHE A 155 -8.47 -0.94 24.70
CA PHE A 155 -9.03 -2.12 25.36
C PHE A 155 -10.50 -1.93 25.73
N GLU A 156 -10.88 -0.75 26.23
CA GLU A 156 -12.29 -0.37 26.44
C GLU A 156 -13.09 -0.52 25.14
N SER A 157 -12.54 -0.08 24.01
CA SER A 157 -13.19 -0.19 22.70
C SER A 157 -13.42 -1.64 22.26
N LEU A 158 -12.48 -2.54 22.59
CA LEU A 158 -12.60 -3.98 22.31
C LEU A 158 -13.67 -4.65 23.19
N GLU A 159 -13.73 -4.33 24.48
CA GLU A 159 -14.77 -4.81 25.38
C GLU A 159 -16.16 -4.34 24.94
N MET A 160 -16.26 -3.11 24.46
CA MET A 160 -17.51 -2.63 23.87
C MET A 160 -17.92 -3.45 22.64
N TYR A 161 -16.98 -3.87 21.76
CA TYR A 161 -17.32 -4.76 20.64
C TYR A 161 -17.84 -6.11 21.12
N LYS A 162 -17.16 -6.72 22.09
CA LYS A 162 -17.58 -7.99 22.69
C LYS A 162 -19.02 -7.91 23.20
N LYS A 163 -19.35 -6.82 23.88
CA LYS A 163 -20.71 -6.55 24.37
C LYS A 163 -21.70 -6.32 23.23
N ASP A 164 -21.36 -5.47 22.26
CA ASP A 164 -22.24 -5.11 21.14
C ASP A 164 -22.54 -6.30 20.23
N PHE A 165 -21.58 -7.22 20.10
CA PHE A 165 -21.71 -8.45 19.34
C PHE A 165 -22.35 -9.59 20.14
N GLU A 166 -22.58 -9.41 21.45
CA GLU A 166 -23.10 -10.43 22.37
C GLU A 166 -22.24 -11.70 22.36
N LEU A 167 -20.92 -11.55 22.27
CA LEU A 167 -19.99 -12.69 22.23
C LEU A 167 -19.94 -13.41 23.57
N THR A 168 -20.02 -14.74 23.53
CA THR A 168 -19.73 -15.59 24.68
C THR A 168 -18.23 -15.63 24.97
N SER A 169 -17.83 -16.21 26.11
CA SER A 169 -16.42 -16.32 26.51
C SER A 169 -15.55 -17.16 25.58
N GLU A 170 -16.15 -17.94 24.67
CA GLU A 170 -15.45 -18.87 23.78
C GLU A 170 -15.52 -18.46 22.30
N GLN A 171 -16.18 -17.35 21.98
CA GLN A 171 -16.29 -16.85 20.63
C GLN A 171 -15.19 -15.85 20.29
N TYR A 172 -14.67 -15.95 19.07
CA TYR A 172 -13.62 -15.06 18.61
C TYR A 172 -14.14 -13.66 18.27
N LEU A 173 -13.34 -12.66 18.63
CA LEU A 173 -13.51 -11.27 18.22
C LEU A 173 -12.46 -10.92 17.16
N ASP A 174 -12.91 -10.65 15.93
CA ASP A 174 -12.05 -10.27 14.81
C ASP A 174 -12.04 -8.75 14.64
N VAL A 175 -10.85 -8.13 14.72
CA VAL A 175 -10.73 -6.66 14.72
C VAL A 175 -9.63 -6.18 13.78
N VAL A 176 -9.99 -5.32 12.84
CA VAL A 176 -9.10 -4.67 11.90
C VAL A 176 -8.59 -3.34 12.45
N ALA A 177 -7.26 -3.16 12.47
CA ALA A 177 -6.63 -1.98 13.05
C ALA A 177 -5.37 -1.56 12.29
N ASP A 178 -5.01 -0.27 12.39
CA ASP A 178 -3.79 0.25 11.78
C ASP A 178 -2.57 -0.26 12.56
N GLU A 179 -1.36 -0.11 12.03
CA GLU A 179 -0.15 -0.64 12.68
C GLU A 179 -0.03 -0.22 14.16
N ALA A 180 -0.35 1.03 14.46
CA ALA A 180 -0.19 1.60 15.78
C ALA A 180 -1.19 1.00 16.79
N ILE A 181 -2.45 0.87 16.40
CA ILE A 181 -3.51 0.26 17.20
C ILE A 181 -3.32 -1.26 17.25
N PHE A 182 -3.01 -1.90 16.13
CA PHE A 182 -2.75 -3.34 16.00
C PHE A 182 -1.73 -3.81 17.03
N ARG A 183 -0.57 -3.14 17.13
CA ARG A 183 0.44 -3.48 18.16
C ARG A 183 -0.08 -3.37 19.59
N ARG A 184 -1.00 -2.46 19.87
CA ARG A 184 -1.62 -2.36 21.20
C ARG A 184 -2.57 -3.52 21.44
N ILE A 185 -3.35 -3.90 20.44
CA ILE A 185 -4.25 -5.06 20.49
C ILE A 185 -3.44 -6.35 20.72
N ILE A 186 -2.28 -6.51 20.06
CA ILE A 186 -1.38 -7.66 20.26
C ILE A 186 -0.94 -7.82 21.73
N LYS A 187 -0.76 -6.75 22.50
CA LYS A 187 -0.41 -6.88 23.93
C LYS A 187 -1.51 -7.55 24.75
N LEU A 188 -2.76 -7.50 24.29
CA LEU A 188 -3.92 -8.05 24.98
C LEU A 188 -4.18 -9.51 24.61
N THR A 189 -3.63 -10.02 23.51
CA THR A 189 -3.95 -11.37 23.02
C THR A 189 -3.49 -12.48 23.97
N ASP A 190 -2.46 -12.22 24.80
CA ASP A 190 -2.05 -13.16 25.86
C ASP A 190 -3.11 -13.29 26.96
N GLN A 191 -3.84 -12.20 27.25
CA GLN A 191 -4.89 -12.16 28.29
C GLN A 191 -6.27 -12.50 27.72
N TRP A 192 -6.46 -12.32 26.41
CA TRP A 192 -7.69 -12.62 25.68
C TRP A 192 -7.40 -13.51 24.46
N PRO A 193 -7.30 -14.84 24.64
CA PRO A 193 -6.94 -15.77 23.57
C PRO A 193 -7.90 -15.81 22.37
N TYR A 194 -9.15 -15.37 22.58
CA TYR A 194 -10.18 -15.31 21.54
C TYR A 194 -10.17 -13.98 20.75
N LEU A 195 -9.21 -13.10 20.99
CA LEU A 195 -9.05 -11.86 20.24
C LEU A 195 -8.11 -12.07 19.05
N ARG A 196 -8.59 -11.80 17.83
CA ARG A 196 -7.79 -11.94 16.60
C ARG A 196 -7.67 -10.60 15.88
N PRO A 197 -6.55 -9.89 16.07
CA PRO A 197 -6.30 -8.68 15.34
C PRO A 197 -5.92 -8.97 13.88
N ILE A 198 -6.39 -8.11 12.98
CA ILE A 198 -6.11 -8.13 11.55
C ILE A 198 -5.41 -6.82 11.19
N LEU A 199 -4.25 -6.92 10.54
CA LEU A 199 -3.49 -5.75 10.11
C LEU A 199 -4.14 -5.12 8.88
N ARG A 200 -4.40 -3.80 8.94
CA ARG A 200 -5.00 -3.04 7.83
C ARG A 200 -4.14 -3.02 6.57
N GLN A 201 -4.76 -3.12 5.40
CA GLN A 201 -4.03 -3.22 4.14
C GLN A 201 -3.60 -1.88 3.54
N TRP A 202 -4.39 -0.80 3.65
CA TRP A 202 -4.02 0.46 2.99
C TRP A 202 -2.83 1.13 3.67
N HIS A 203 -2.84 1.29 4.98
CA HIS A 203 -1.67 1.83 5.71
C HIS A 203 -0.42 0.96 5.51
N THR A 204 -0.58 -0.37 5.49
CA THR A 204 0.53 -1.28 5.16
C THR A 204 1.05 -1.04 3.74
N SER A 205 0.17 -0.88 2.75
CA SER A 205 0.54 -0.53 1.37
C SER A 205 1.23 0.84 1.27
N LYS A 206 0.86 1.81 2.11
CA LYS A 206 1.52 3.11 2.21
C LYS A 206 2.95 2.96 2.72
N ASP A 207 3.17 2.10 3.69
CA ASP A 207 4.51 1.80 4.16
C ASP A 207 5.33 0.95 3.18
N MET A 208 4.71 0.07 2.37
CA MET A 208 5.41 -0.58 1.24
C MET A 208 5.95 0.46 0.23
N CYS A 209 5.18 1.53 -0.06
CA CYS A 209 5.68 2.63 -0.88
C CYS A 209 6.89 3.31 -0.24
N SER A 210 6.83 3.57 1.07
CA SER A 210 7.94 4.13 1.82
C SER A 210 9.18 3.24 1.77
N VAL A 211 9.01 1.91 1.86
CA VAL A 211 10.10 0.93 1.75
C VAL A 211 10.80 1.03 0.39
N LEU A 212 10.04 1.02 -0.71
CA LEU A 212 10.60 1.17 -2.06
C LEU A 212 11.37 2.49 -2.20
N ILE A 213 10.80 3.59 -1.70
CA ILE A 213 11.47 4.89 -1.76
C ILE A 213 12.75 4.91 -0.93
N ILE A 214 12.75 4.33 0.28
CA ILE A 214 13.93 4.26 1.14
C ILE A 214 15.05 3.46 0.44
N LEU A 215 14.76 2.26 -0.04
CA LEU A 215 15.76 1.36 -0.62
C LEU A 215 16.36 1.91 -1.92
N PHE A 216 15.57 2.60 -2.75
CA PHE A 216 16.03 3.16 -4.03
C PHE A 216 16.38 4.66 -3.96
N SER A 217 16.29 5.28 -2.78
CA SER A 217 16.57 6.71 -2.58
C SER A 217 17.97 7.11 -3.05
N SER A 218 18.97 6.25 -2.78
CA SER A 218 20.37 6.46 -3.16
C SER A 218 20.73 5.91 -4.54
N TYR A 219 19.75 5.40 -5.28
CA TYR A 219 19.93 4.80 -6.60
C TYR A 219 19.11 5.54 -7.68
N GLY A 220 18.67 6.76 -7.38
CA GLY A 220 18.12 7.66 -8.39
C GLY A 220 16.60 7.61 -8.60
N ILE A 221 15.82 6.98 -7.70
CA ILE A 221 14.34 6.98 -7.80
C ILE A 221 13.74 8.40 -7.85
N PHE A 222 14.39 9.38 -7.22
CA PHE A 222 13.97 10.78 -7.27
C PHE A 222 14.22 11.43 -8.63
N ASP A 223 15.25 11.02 -9.37
CA ASP A 223 15.50 11.50 -10.74
C ASP A 223 14.50 10.89 -11.72
N LEU A 224 14.11 9.62 -11.55
CA LEU A 224 13.00 9.04 -12.31
C LEU A 224 11.68 9.76 -12.02
N ALA A 225 11.37 10.02 -10.74
CA ALA A 225 10.18 10.77 -10.36
C ALA A 225 10.18 12.19 -10.93
N ASN A 226 11.33 12.88 -10.89
CA ASN A 226 11.48 14.21 -11.48
C ASN A 226 11.27 14.19 -13.01
N SER A 227 11.76 13.16 -13.70
CA SER A 227 11.56 12.97 -15.14
C SER A 227 10.08 12.75 -15.51
N LEU A 228 9.29 12.22 -14.58
CA LEU A 228 7.83 12.11 -14.70
C LEU A 228 7.08 13.39 -14.28
N GLY A 229 7.80 14.49 -14.00
CA GLY A 229 7.22 15.79 -13.67
C GLY A 229 6.86 16.00 -12.20
N VAL A 230 7.38 15.18 -11.28
CA VAL A 230 7.13 15.35 -9.84
C VAL A 230 7.88 16.58 -9.30
N LYS A 231 7.12 17.62 -8.94
CA LYS A 231 7.68 18.88 -8.43
C LYS A 231 8.08 18.84 -6.95
N PHE A 232 7.35 18.09 -6.13
CA PHE A 232 7.49 18.06 -4.66
C PHE A 232 8.08 16.71 -4.20
N LEU A 233 9.37 16.51 -4.44
CA LEU A 233 10.05 15.24 -4.13
C LEU A 233 10.09 14.97 -2.62
N GLU A 234 10.06 16.00 -1.79
CA GLU A 234 9.96 15.86 -0.33
C GLU A 234 8.62 15.29 0.13
N LYS A 235 7.53 15.61 -0.58
CA LYS A 235 6.21 15.01 -0.32
C LYS A 235 6.14 13.56 -0.79
N LEU A 236 6.87 13.23 -1.85
CA LEU A 236 7.06 11.84 -2.30
C LEU A 236 7.87 11.05 -1.27
N GLU A 237 9.02 11.58 -0.80
CA GLU A 237 9.85 10.91 0.22
C GLU A 237 9.06 10.58 1.50
N SER A 238 8.24 11.53 1.95
CA SER A 238 7.44 11.38 3.17
C SER A 238 6.09 10.70 2.95
N VAL A 239 5.75 10.33 1.71
CA VAL A 239 4.47 9.69 1.33
C VAL A 239 3.28 10.46 1.92
N VAL A 240 3.29 11.79 1.76
CA VAL A 240 2.23 12.67 2.30
C VAL A 240 0.88 12.28 1.70
N ASP A 241 0.85 12.18 0.37
CA ASP A 241 -0.31 11.74 -0.38
C ASP A 241 -0.07 10.34 -0.93
N TYR A 242 -0.76 9.35 -0.34
CA TYR A 242 -0.61 7.96 -0.74
C TYR A 242 -1.00 7.73 -2.20
N ARG A 243 -2.14 8.28 -2.64
CA ARG A 243 -2.68 8.03 -4.00
C ARG A 243 -1.73 8.53 -5.07
N SER A 244 -1.17 9.71 -4.89
CA SER A 244 -0.18 10.32 -5.78
C SER A 244 1.13 9.54 -5.75
N THR A 245 1.59 9.14 -4.57
CA THR A 245 2.82 8.34 -4.41
C THR A 245 2.71 7.02 -5.16
N VAL A 246 1.60 6.30 -4.97
CA VAL A 246 1.30 5.07 -5.69
C VAL A 246 1.35 5.27 -7.19
N ARG A 247 0.67 6.31 -7.70
CA ARG A 247 0.62 6.59 -9.13
C ARG A 247 2.02 6.87 -9.72
N ILE A 248 2.86 7.58 -8.99
CA ILE A 248 4.25 7.83 -9.37
C ILE A 248 5.05 6.53 -9.41
N LEU A 249 4.96 5.70 -8.36
CA LEU A 249 5.67 4.41 -8.32
C LEU A 249 5.17 3.43 -9.39
N GLU A 250 3.88 3.43 -9.72
CA GLU A 250 3.34 2.61 -10.82
C GLU A 250 3.79 3.10 -12.19
N LEU A 251 3.91 4.41 -12.40
CA LEU A 251 4.49 4.96 -13.63
C LEU A 251 5.98 4.61 -13.76
N ILE A 252 6.76 4.75 -12.68
CA ILE A 252 8.17 4.32 -12.66
C ILE A 252 8.26 2.83 -12.97
N TRP A 253 7.47 1.99 -12.29
CA TRP A 253 7.46 0.54 -12.52
C TRP A 253 7.07 0.19 -13.96
N THR A 254 6.12 0.90 -14.55
CA THR A 254 5.71 0.66 -15.95
C THR A 254 6.85 1.02 -16.89
N ALA A 255 7.47 2.19 -16.75
CA ALA A 255 8.59 2.59 -17.61
C ALA A 255 9.79 1.64 -17.46
N VAL A 256 10.15 1.29 -16.23
CA VAL A 256 11.24 0.36 -15.93
C VAL A 256 10.97 -1.03 -16.48
N SER A 257 9.75 -1.55 -16.29
CA SER A 257 9.40 -2.89 -16.77
C SER A 257 9.44 -2.95 -18.30
N LEU A 258 8.84 -1.98 -19.00
CA LEU A 258 8.88 -1.90 -20.46
C LEU A 258 10.33 -1.82 -20.99
N ALA A 259 11.17 -0.94 -20.42
CA ALA A 259 12.57 -0.81 -20.83
C ALA A 259 13.34 -2.13 -20.65
N ILE A 260 13.16 -2.83 -19.52
CA ILE A 260 13.79 -4.12 -19.25
C ILE A 260 13.32 -5.18 -20.26
N ARG A 261 12.00 -5.29 -20.49
CA ARG A 261 11.45 -6.27 -21.44
C ARG A 261 11.97 -6.05 -22.86
N ILE A 262 12.02 -4.80 -23.32
CA ILE A 262 12.59 -4.42 -24.62
C ILE A 262 14.07 -4.79 -24.66
N TYR A 263 14.85 -4.43 -23.64
CA TYR A 263 16.29 -4.69 -23.60
C TYR A 263 16.63 -6.18 -23.64
N ILE A 264 15.97 -7.00 -22.80
CA ILE A 264 16.15 -8.46 -22.74
C ILE A 264 15.90 -9.09 -24.12
N LYS A 265 14.81 -8.70 -24.79
CA LYS A 265 14.47 -9.19 -26.13
C LYS A 265 15.46 -8.70 -27.19
N LYS A 266 15.86 -7.42 -27.14
CA LYS A 266 16.85 -6.82 -28.06
C LYS A 266 18.21 -7.52 -27.97
N LYS A 267 18.67 -7.86 -26.77
CA LYS A 267 19.96 -8.52 -26.54
C LYS A 267 19.89 -10.05 -26.60
N ASN A 268 18.70 -10.62 -26.73
CA ASN A 268 18.45 -12.06 -26.67
C ASN A 268 19.07 -12.73 -25.43
N ILE A 269 18.96 -12.07 -24.28
CA ILE A 269 19.40 -12.61 -22.98
C ILE A 269 18.17 -13.03 -22.17
N SER A 270 18.35 -13.96 -21.24
CA SER A 270 17.37 -14.30 -20.22
C SER A 270 17.42 -13.31 -19.06
N LYS A 271 16.36 -13.31 -18.23
CA LYS A 271 16.32 -12.53 -16.98
C LYS A 271 17.42 -12.95 -15.99
N HIS A 272 17.88 -14.19 -16.05
CA HIS A 272 18.89 -14.74 -15.14
C HIS A 272 20.28 -14.17 -15.46
N GLU A 273 20.56 -13.92 -16.75
CA GLU A 273 21.84 -13.40 -17.23
C GLU A 273 22.07 -11.91 -16.93
N ILE A 274 21.04 -11.18 -16.47
CA ILE A 274 21.16 -9.76 -16.08
C ILE A 274 22.23 -9.57 -15.00
N TRP A 275 22.38 -10.53 -14.09
CA TRP A 275 23.37 -10.42 -13.02
C TRP A 275 24.81 -10.62 -13.46
N GLU A 276 25.03 -11.27 -14.59
CA GLU A 276 26.35 -11.64 -15.08
C GLU A 276 26.85 -10.66 -16.14
N ASN A 277 25.95 -10.25 -17.04
CA ASN A 277 26.31 -9.60 -18.30
C ASN A 277 25.80 -8.16 -18.43
N ALA A 278 25.05 -7.65 -17.44
CA ALA A 278 24.47 -6.32 -17.53
C ALA A 278 25.27 -5.25 -16.77
N ASN A 279 25.03 -4.00 -17.18
CA ASN A 279 25.55 -2.85 -16.46
C ASN A 279 24.81 -2.62 -15.12
N LEU A 280 25.41 -1.80 -14.25
CA LEU A 280 24.90 -1.50 -12.92
C LEU A 280 23.50 -0.89 -12.97
N ALA A 281 23.20 -0.05 -13.97
CA ALA A 281 21.90 0.57 -14.16
C ALA A 281 20.80 -0.49 -14.32
N LEU A 282 21.01 -1.46 -15.22
CA LEU A 282 20.06 -2.53 -15.46
C LEU A 282 19.91 -3.41 -14.22
N GLN A 283 21.00 -3.72 -13.49
CA GLN A 283 20.93 -4.50 -12.26
C GLN A 283 20.10 -3.81 -11.17
N ILE A 284 20.31 -2.51 -10.95
CA ILE A 284 19.54 -1.70 -9.99
C ILE A 284 18.06 -1.69 -10.34
N TRP A 285 17.74 -1.31 -11.59
CA TRP A 285 16.35 -1.17 -12.01
C TRP A 285 15.65 -2.51 -12.19
N TYR A 286 16.40 -3.60 -12.40
CA TYR A 286 15.87 -4.95 -12.31
C TYR A 286 15.47 -5.33 -10.89
N LEU A 287 16.23 -4.94 -9.85
CA LEU A 287 15.80 -5.11 -8.46
C LEU A 287 14.53 -4.31 -8.16
N TYR A 288 14.45 -3.06 -8.63
CA TYR A 288 13.24 -2.24 -8.50
C TYR A 288 12.05 -2.91 -9.19
N TYR A 289 12.25 -3.38 -10.43
CA TYR A 289 11.25 -4.12 -11.19
C TYR A 289 10.71 -5.29 -10.38
N GLN A 290 11.58 -6.12 -9.78
CA GLN A 290 11.15 -7.27 -8.98
C GLN A 290 10.33 -6.85 -7.75
N TRP A 291 10.83 -5.93 -6.95
CA TRP A 291 10.21 -5.61 -5.65
C TRP A 291 8.97 -4.72 -5.77
N ALA A 292 8.99 -3.74 -6.67
CA ALA A 292 7.80 -2.92 -6.94
C ALA A 292 6.69 -3.75 -7.60
N ARG A 293 7.02 -4.83 -8.31
CA ARG A 293 6.05 -5.79 -8.85
C ARG A 293 5.33 -6.57 -7.74
N ILE A 294 6.04 -6.99 -6.68
CA ILE A 294 5.41 -7.64 -5.50
C ILE A 294 4.43 -6.67 -4.82
N PHE A 295 4.84 -5.41 -4.64
CA PHE A 295 3.94 -4.36 -4.14
C PHE A 295 2.70 -4.16 -5.04
N LYS A 296 2.90 -4.11 -6.36
CA LYS A 296 1.80 -4.00 -7.32
C LYS A 296 0.85 -5.21 -7.24
N ALA A 297 1.39 -6.41 -7.08
CA ALA A 297 0.62 -7.64 -6.89
C ALA A 297 -0.25 -7.59 -5.62
N HIS A 298 0.30 -7.13 -4.48
CA HIS A 298 -0.46 -6.91 -3.25
C HIS A 298 -1.66 -5.97 -3.48
N ARG A 299 -1.41 -4.83 -4.16
CA ARG A 299 -2.47 -3.86 -4.49
C ARG A 299 -3.53 -4.42 -5.44
N ILE A 300 -3.13 -5.14 -6.47
CA ILE A 300 -4.08 -5.80 -7.37
C ILE A 300 -4.92 -6.79 -6.58
N GLY A 301 -4.30 -7.59 -5.69
CA GLY A 301 -5.01 -8.47 -4.77
C GLY A 301 -6.10 -7.77 -3.97
N ILE A 302 -5.83 -6.58 -3.42
CA ILE A 302 -6.86 -5.74 -2.75
C ILE A 302 -7.96 -5.38 -3.75
N ARG A 303 -7.60 -4.85 -4.92
CA ARG A 303 -8.55 -4.32 -5.90
C ARG A 303 -9.43 -5.39 -6.52
N VAL A 304 -8.98 -6.64 -6.62
CA VAL A 304 -9.79 -7.77 -7.10
C VAL A 304 -10.39 -8.60 -5.97
N GLY A 305 -10.17 -8.21 -4.72
CA GLY A 305 -10.61 -8.94 -3.53
C GLY A 305 -9.97 -10.32 -3.39
N ASN A 306 -8.83 -10.58 -4.03
CA ASN A 306 -8.10 -11.84 -3.94
C ASN A 306 -7.20 -11.84 -2.70
N TYR A 307 -7.70 -12.46 -1.64
CA TYR A 307 -7.01 -12.59 -0.37
C TYR A 307 -5.68 -13.34 -0.49
N ASP A 308 -5.65 -14.48 -1.17
CA ASP A 308 -4.44 -15.29 -1.26
C ASP A 308 -3.32 -14.48 -1.93
N LEU A 309 -3.64 -13.69 -2.95
CA LEU A 309 -2.70 -12.76 -3.58
C LEU A 309 -2.25 -11.66 -2.60
N GLN A 310 -3.17 -11.08 -1.82
CA GLN A 310 -2.81 -10.08 -0.79
C GLN A 310 -1.83 -10.64 0.24
N LYS A 311 -2.15 -11.81 0.82
CA LYS A 311 -1.34 -12.46 1.86
C LYS A 311 0.03 -12.85 1.31
N ASN A 312 0.05 -13.57 0.20
CA ASN A 312 1.29 -14.08 -0.37
C ASN A 312 2.20 -12.94 -0.85
N ALA A 313 1.64 -11.83 -1.34
CA ALA A 313 2.43 -10.67 -1.73
C ALA A 313 3.00 -9.94 -0.50
N LEU A 314 2.23 -9.85 0.59
CA LEU A 314 2.70 -9.29 1.85
C LEU A 314 3.84 -10.13 2.44
N ALA A 315 3.69 -11.46 2.45
CA ALA A 315 4.73 -12.40 2.89
C ALA A 315 6.01 -12.30 2.05
N ALA A 316 5.87 -12.19 0.72
CA ALA A 316 7.00 -12.00 -0.18
C ALA A 316 7.70 -10.64 0.01
N PHE A 317 6.94 -9.58 0.28
CA PHE A 317 7.49 -8.24 0.53
C PHE A 317 8.06 -8.09 1.94
N GLY A 318 7.69 -8.96 2.89
CA GLY A 318 8.00 -8.86 4.31
C GLY A 318 9.45 -8.49 4.64
N GLY A 319 10.40 -9.18 4.00
CA GLY A 319 11.83 -8.95 4.20
C GLY A 319 12.28 -7.50 3.91
N LEU A 320 11.63 -6.83 2.95
CA LEU A 320 11.98 -5.46 2.59
C LEU A 320 11.61 -4.44 3.68
N PHE A 321 10.57 -4.71 4.50
CA PHE A 321 10.28 -3.88 5.67
C PHE A 321 11.46 -3.88 6.65
N ALA A 322 12.00 -5.06 6.96
CA ALA A 322 13.15 -5.18 7.84
C ALA A 322 14.37 -4.43 7.26
N SER A 323 14.62 -4.55 5.94
CA SER A 323 15.75 -3.92 5.27
C SER A 323 15.65 -2.40 5.15
N ALA A 324 14.43 -1.86 5.08
CA ALA A 324 14.19 -0.42 5.12
C ALA A 324 14.06 0.13 6.55
N ALA A 325 14.46 -0.63 7.58
CA ALA A 325 14.35 -0.28 8.99
C ALA A 325 12.91 0.05 9.46
N LYS A 326 11.91 -0.54 8.81
CA LYS A 326 10.48 -0.44 9.19
C LYS A 326 10.12 -1.52 10.23
N THR A 327 10.85 -1.55 11.35
CA THR A 327 10.76 -2.63 12.35
C THR A 327 9.39 -2.83 12.97
N ARG A 328 8.64 -1.73 13.15
CA ARG A 328 7.25 -1.75 13.61
C ARG A 328 6.35 -2.55 12.66
N TYR A 329 6.43 -2.24 11.36
CA TYR A 329 5.70 -3.00 10.35
C TYR A 329 6.24 -4.42 10.18
N ALA A 330 7.56 -4.63 10.26
CA ALA A 330 8.13 -5.97 10.24
C ALA A 330 7.54 -6.86 11.35
N SER A 331 7.54 -6.36 12.59
CA SER A 331 6.94 -7.04 13.76
C SER A 331 5.43 -7.26 13.59
N SER A 332 4.69 -6.22 13.16
CA SER A 332 3.24 -6.33 12.92
C SER A 332 2.89 -7.34 11.81
N VAL A 333 3.70 -7.42 10.75
CA VAL A 333 3.55 -8.42 9.68
C VAL A 333 3.85 -9.83 10.20
N CYS A 334 4.89 -10.01 11.02
CA CYS A 334 5.17 -11.30 11.67
C CYS A 334 3.99 -11.77 12.53
N HIS A 335 3.46 -10.89 13.39
CA HIS A 335 2.28 -11.20 14.21
C HIS A 335 1.06 -11.52 13.36
N PHE A 336 0.78 -10.72 12.33
CA PHE A 336 -0.38 -10.94 11.47
C PHE A 336 -0.29 -12.28 10.74
N LEU A 337 0.85 -12.61 10.13
CA LEU A 337 1.03 -13.89 9.46
C LEU A 337 0.98 -15.07 10.45
N GLY A 338 1.56 -14.92 11.66
CA GLY A 338 1.46 -15.96 12.70
C GLY A 338 0.03 -16.18 13.20
N ILE A 339 -0.79 -15.13 13.29
CA ILE A 339 -2.23 -15.25 13.58
C ILE A 339 -2.92 -16.06 12.47
N LEU A 340 -2.59 -15.82 11.20
CA LEU A 340 -3.19 -16.55 10.09
C LEU A 340 -2.76 -18.03 10.05
N GLU A 341 -1.49 -18.33 10.35
CA GLU A 341 -1.03 -19.72 10.49
C GLU A 341 -1.79 -20.46 11.59
N LYS A 342 -1.99 -19.78 12.74
CA LYS A 342 -2.67 -20.34 13.90
C LYS A 342 -4.17 -20.54 13.67
N PHE A 343 -4.85 -19.57 13.06
CA PHE A 343 -6.31 -19.54 12.93
C PHE A 343 -6.76 -19.77 11.48
N SER A 344 -6.74 -21.03 11.03
CA SER A 344 -7.12 -21.41 9.65
C SER A 344 -8.54 -20.95 9.25
N LYS A 345 -9.51 -21.00 10.16
CA LYS A 345 -10.88 -20.55 9.91
C LYS A 345 -11.00 -19.03 9.74
N LEU A 346 -10.09 -18.24 10.31
CA LEU A 346 -10.01 -16.81 10.04
C LEU A 346 -9.58 -16.57 8.58
N GLU A 347 -8.61 -17.35 8.10
CA GLU A 347 -8.16 -17.31 6.72
C GLU A 347 -9.29 -17.67 5.73
N ASP A 348 -10.11 -18.67 6.05
CA ASP A 348 -11.30 -18.99 5.25
C ASP A 348 -12.27 -17.81 5.15
N LYS A 349 -12.56 -17.12 6.26
CA LYS A 349 -13.41 -15.89 6.25
C LYS A 349 -12.79 -14.80 5.38
N LEU A 350 -11.47 -14.61 5.47
CA LEU A 350 -10.76 -13.60 4.68
C LEU A 350 -10.75 -13.93 3.18
N ARG A 351 -10.68 -15.20 2.76
CA ARG A 351 -10.83 -15.57 1.33
C ARG A 351 -12.11 -15.06 0.70
N TYR A 352 -13.18 -14.94 1.49
CA TYR A 352 -14.47 -14.45 1.02
C TYR A 352 -14.63 -12.94 1.16
N ALA A 353 -14.00 -12.30 2.15
CA ALA A 353 -14.29 -10.90 2.50
C ALA A 353 -13.06 -10.02 2.80
N ALA A 354 -11.85 -10.41 2.39
CA ALA A 354 -10.62 -9.63 2.63
C ALA A 354 -10.64 -8.20 2.09
N SER A 355 -11.57 -7.86 1.20
CA SER A 355 -11.72 -6.51 0.67
C SER A 355 -13.19 -6.15 0.52
N ILE A 356 -13.49 -4.88 0.71
CA ILE A 356 -14.85 -4.36 0.77
C ILE A 356 -15.39 -4.12 -0.64
N LYS A 357 -16.46 -4.84 -0.96
CA LYS A 357 -17.32 -4.60 -2.11
C LYS A 357 -18.35 -3.53 -1.76
N ILE A 358 -18.54 -2.52 -2.60
CA ILE A 358 -19.50 -1.44 -2.33
C ILE A 358 -20.82 -1.66 -3.04
N ASP A 359 -20.78 -2.10 -4.30
CA ASP A 359 -21.97 -2.36 -5.09
C ASP A 359 -21.81 -3.62 -5.96
N ASN A 360 -22.94 -4.06 -6.52
CA ASN A 360 -23.00 -5.22 -7.41
C ASN A 360 -22.85 -4.85 -8.89
N ASN A 361 -22.35 -3.66 -9.20
CA ASN A 361 -22.28 -3.21 -10.57
C ASN A 361 -21.25 -4.05 -11.34
N LYS A 362 -21.72 -4.86 -12.28
CA LYS A 362 -20.88 -5.73 -13.12
C LYS A 362 -19.85 -4.95 -13.95
N LYS A 363 -20.03 -3.64 -14.15
CA LYS A 363 -19.03 -2.76 -14.81
C LYS A 363 -17.84 -2.40 -13.90
N GLN A 364 -17.91 -2.72 -12.61
CA GLN A 364 -16.87 -2.42 -11.61
C GLN A 364 -16.07 -3.67 -11.20
N LYS A 365 -15.91 -4.64 -12.11
CA LYS A 365 -15.02 -5.80 -11.89
C LYS A 365 -13.61 -5.29 -11.56
N GLY A 366 -13.16 -5.48 -10.32
CA GLY A 366 -11.84 -4.99 -9.87
C GLY A 366 -11.87 -3.72 -9.00
N HIS A 367 -12.99 -3.38 -8.37
CA HIS A 367 -13.09 -2.18 -7.52
C HIS A 367 -13.46 -2.50 -6.07
N PHE A 368 -12.65 -3.35 -5.45
CA PHE A 368 -12.69 -3.60 -4.02
C PHE A 368 -11.79 -2.61 -3.27
N PHE A 369 -12.16 -2.33 -2.01
CA PHE A 369 -11.46 -1.41 -1.13
C PHE A 369 -10.78 -2.18 0.01
N ALA A 370 -9.61 -1.71 0.45
CA ALA A 370 -9.09 -2.13 1.75
C ALA A 370 -10.06 -1.70 2.87
N TYR A 371 -10.05 -2.39 4.01
CA TYR A 371 -10.98 -2.10 5.11
C TYR A 371 -10.89 -0.64 5.58
N ASP A 372 -9.68 -0.13 5.69
CA ASP A 372 -9.38 1.24 6.12
C ASP A 372 -9.60 2.28 5.01
N GLU A 373 -9.43 1.88 3.75
CA GLU A 373 -9.81 2.72 2.61
C GLU A 373 -11.31 2.93 2.56
N ALA A 374 -12.08 1.87 2.79
CA ALA A 374 -13.52 1.97 2.90
C ALA A 374 -13.96 2.83 4.09
N LEU A 375 -13.30 2.68 5.24
CA LEU A 375 -13.60 3.47 6.44
C LEU A 375 -13.37 4.98 6.20
N GLU A 376 -12.23 5.36 5.62
CA GLU A 376 -11.92 6.77 5.36
C GLU A 376 -12.83 7.37 4.29
N THR A 377 -13.02 6.63 3.18
CA THR A 377 -13.77 7.08 2.00
C THR A 377 -15.25 7.24 2.32
N PHE A 378 -15.87 6.24 2.94
CA PHE A 378 -17.33 6.21 3.09
C PHE A 378 -17.81 6.86 4.38
N ARG A 379 -16.97 6.97 5.42
CA ARG A 379 -17.47 7.28 6.77
C ARG A 379 -16.73 8.39 7.49
N VAL A 380 -15.40 8.40 7.56
CA VAL A 380 -14.69 9.50 8.26
C VAL A 380 -14.98 10.83 7.59
N LYS A 381 -14.96 10.87 6.25
CA LYS A 381 -15.35 12.06 5.49
C LYS A 381 -16.80 12.47 5.76
N PHE A 382 -17.72 11.50 5.78
CA PHE A 382 -19.13 11.72 6.10
C PHE A 382 -19.34 12.27 7.52
N ILE A 383 -18.75 11.65 8.53
CA ILE A 383 -18.86 12.07 9.94
C ILE A 383 -18.29 13.48 10.11
N LYS A 384 -17.11 13.75 9.55
CA LYS A 384 -16.49 15.08 9.62
C LYS A 384 -17.38 16.14 8.97
N GLN A 385 -17.93 15.88 7.79
CA GLN A 385 -18.83 16.80 7.07
C GLN A 385 -20.16 17.05 7.80
N ASN A 386 -20.70 16.06 8.51
CA ASN A 386 -21.98 16.19 9.21
C ASN A 386 -21.86 16.73 10.64
N ILE A 387 -20.66 16.68 11.25
CA ILE A 387 -20.40 17.22 12.59
C ILE A 387 -19.89 18.67 12.53
N THR A 388 -19.24 19.09 11.44
CA THR A 388 -18.81 20.49 11.29
C THR A 388 -19.91 21.41 10.76
N GLY A 389 -20.71 21.91 11.70
CA GLY A 389 -21.40 23.20 11.61
C GLY A 389 -22.74 23.21 10.89
N ASN A 390 -23.85 23.14 11.65
CA ASN A 390 -25.05 23.92 11.34
C ASN A 390 -25.92 24.09 12.59
N VAL A 391 -26.29 25.34 12.89
CA VAL A 391 -27.42 25.64 13.76
C VAL A 391 -28.66 25.02 13.12
N VAL A 392 -29.29 24.08 13.84
CA VAL A 392 -30.34 23.21 13.34
C VAL A 392 -31.66 23.98 13.21
N ASN A 393 -32.12 24.26 11.98
CA ASN A 393 -33.52 24.57 11.70
C ASN A 393 -34.15 23.40 10.92
N MET A 394 -35.32 22.94 11.39
CA MET A 394 -36.14 21.85 10.84
C MET A 394 -36.39 21.93 9.32
N LYS A 395 -36.44 23.14 8.75
CA LYS A 395 -36.64 23.36 7.31
C LYS A 395 -35.39 22.99 6.47
N ASN A 396 -34.19 23.18 7.03
CA ASN A 396 -32.91 22.83 6.40
C ASN A 396 -32.59 21.32 6.53
N LEU A 397 -32.95 20.70 7.65
CA LEU A 397 -32.79 19.25 7.84
C LEU A 397 -33.62 18.43 6.83
N LYS A 398 -34.85 18.87 6.52
CA LYS A 398 -35.68 18.25 5.47
C LYS A 398 -35.12 18.46 4.05
N MET A 399 -34.46 19.60 3.79
CA MET A 399 -33.76 19.85 2.51
C MET A 399 -32.49 19.00 2.39
N GLN A 400 -31.72 18.83 3.46
CA GLN A 400 -30.54 17.98 3.50
C GLN A 400 -30.89 16.50 3.33
N ILE A 401 -31.97 16.03 3.99
CA ILE A 401 -32.50 14.66 3.81
C ILE A 401 -33.05 14.43 2.40
N LYS A 402 -33.64 15.45 1.74
CA LYS A 402 -33.99 15.39 0.31
C LYS A 402 -32.76 15.38 -0.60
N SER A 403 -31.67 16.06 -0.23
CA SER A 403 -30.43 16.06 -1.01
C SER A 403 -29.65 14.73 -0.95
N VAL A 404 -29.84 13.94 0.12
CA VAL A 404 -29.27 12.58 0.30
C VAL A 404 -29.75 11.58 -0.77
N GLN A 405 -30.88 11.83 -1.44
CA GLN A 405 -31.29 11.02 -2.60
C GLN A 405 -30.46 11.32 -3.87
N THR A 406 -29.84 12.49 -3.95
CA THR A 406 -28.92 12.90 -5.04
C THR A 406 -27.50 12.37 -4.82
N GLU A 407 -27.16 11.94 -3.60
CA GLU A 407 -25.84 11.35 -3.29
C GLU A 407 -25.66 9.96 -3.90
N ARG A 408 -26.73 9.22 -4.22
CA ARG A 408 -26.61 7.97 -4.99
C ARG A 408 -26.06 8.22 -6.40
N ASP A 409 -26.43 9.33 -7.02
CA ASP A 409 -25.96 9.73 -8.35
C ASP A 409 -24.58 10.39 -8.29
N ARG A 410 -24.26 11.12 -7.20
CA ARG A 410 -22.90 11.61 -6.95
C ARG A 410 -21.91 10.52 -6.57
N ILE A 411 -22.31 9.46 -5.87
CA ILE A 411 -21.47 8.27 -5.62
C ILE A 411 -21.13 7.60 -6.96
N LYS A 412 -22.06 7.59 -7.91
CA LYS A 412 -21.81 7.14 -9.28
C LYS A 412 -20.79 8.03 -10.02
N ILE A 413 -20.84 9.35 -9.80
CA ILE A 413 -19.90 10.34 -10.38
C ILE A 413 -18.52 10.32 -9.68
N LEU A 414 -18.48 10.14 -8.36
CA LEU A 414 -17.24 9.98 -7.60
C LEU A 414 -16.58 8.64 -7.92
N LEU A 415 -17.38 7.60 -8.18
CA LEU A 415 -16.91 6.34 -8.75
C LEU A 415 -16.33 6.56 -10.17
N SER A 416 -16.90 7.42 -11.04
CA SER A 416 -16.22 7.75 -12.32
C SER A 416 -14.96 8.61 -12.20
N GLU A 417 -14.73 9.32 -11.08
CA GLU A 417 -13.43 9.97 -10.77
C GLU A 417 -12.43 9.00 -10.09
N TYR A 418 -12.92 7.91 -9.52
CA TYR A 418 -12.13 6.95 -8.74
C TYR A 418 -11.73 5.71 -9.54
N LEU A 419 -12.61 5.30 -10.45
CA LEU A 419 -12.41 4.31 -11.49
C LEU A 419 -12.02 5.10 -12.73
N ASN A 420 -10.96 4.75 -13.43
CA ASN A 420 -10.51 5.46 -14.63
C ASN A 420 -11.63 5.49 -15.71
N ASP A 421 -12.56 6.43 -15.62
CA ASP A 421 -13.33 6.87 -16.77
C ASP A 421 -12.46 7.90 -17.50
N PRO A 422 -12.08 7.66 -18.77
CA PRO A 422 -11.29 8.63 -19.55
C PRO A 422 -11.98 9.99 -19.71
N THR A 423 -13.23 10.15 -19.25
CA THR A 423 -14.02 11.37 -19.44
C THR A 423 -14.05 12.36 -18.28
N ALA A 424 -13.33 12.12 -17.17
CA ALA A 424 -13.05 13.17 -16.16
C ALA A 424 -11.72 13.92 -16.41
N SER A 425 -11.22 13.89 -17.65
CA SER A 425 -10.17 14.77 -18.14
C SER A 425 -10.77 15.96 -18.87
N THR A 426 -11.02 17.06 -18.16
CA THR A 426 -10.61 18.34 -18.75
C THR A 426 -9.10 18.38 -18.53
N GLU A 427 -8.21 17.96 -19.44
CA GLU A 427 -8.20 18.00 -20.90
C GLU A 427 -7.37 16.81 -21.44
N ASN A 428 -7.60 16.36 -22.69
CA ASN A 428 -6.75 15.41 -23.43
C ASN A 428 -5.24 15.71 -23.33
N HIS A 429 -4.87 16.96 -23.08
CA HIS A 429 -3.50 17.43 -22.90
C HIS A 429 -2.76 16.79 -21.71
N ALA A 430 -3.42 16.57 -20.56
CA ALA A 430 -2.79 16.02 -19.36
C ALA A 430 -2.53 14.50 -19.44
N ILE A 431 -3.36 13.78 -20.19
CA ILE A 431 -3.19 12.35 -20.46
C ILE A 431 -2.04 12.14 -21.46
N ASN A 432 -2.03 12.91 -22.56
CA ASN A 432 -0.95 12.88 -23.54
C ASN A 432 0.41 13.22 -22.91
N GLN A 433 0.48 14.22 -22.02
CA GLN A 433 1.70 14.59 -21.33
C GLN A 433 2.29 13.46 -20.45
N ARG A 434 1.44 12.62 -19.83
CA ARG A 434 1.89 11.50 -18.98
C ARG A 434 2.31 10.29 -19.79
N TYR A 435 1.60 10.00 -20.87
CA TYR A 435 2.01 9.01 -21.87
C TYR A 435 3.41 9.35 -22.43
N ASP A 436 3.60 10.60 -22.85
CA ASP A 436 4.89 11.08 -23.38
C ASP A 436 5.99 11.01 -22.32
N ALA A 437 5.71 11.45 -21.10
CA ALA A 437 6.68 11.38 -20.01
C ALA A 437 7.10 9.94 -19.69
N MET A 438 6.17 8.98 -19.70
CA MET A 438 6.45 7.57 -19.47
C MET A 438 7.34 7.00 -20.58
N TRP A 439 7.00 7.19 -21.85
CA TRP A 439 7.78 6.67 -22.97
C TRP A 439 9.13 7.38 -23.15
N ASN A 440 9.22 8.65 -22.80
CA ASN A 440 10.51 9.35 -22.71
C ASN A 440 11.39 8.73 -21.62
N LEU A 441 10.80 8.36 -20.47
CA LEU A 441 11.54 7.64 -19.43
C LEU A 441 12.00 6.26 -19.90
N VAL A 442 11.18 5.53 -20.66
CA VAL A 442 11.57 4.26 -21.28
C VAL A 442 12.80 4.44 -22.18
N LYS A 443 12.81 5.49 -23.03
CA LYS A 443 13.95 5.79 -23.92
C LYS A 443 15.22 6.12 -23.14
N ILE A 444 15.11 6.94 -22.08
CA ILE A 444 16.23 7.25 -21.19
C ILE A 444 16.78 5.97 -20.59
N LEU A 445 15.94 5.11 -20.01
CA LEU A 445 16.37 3.85 -19.40
C LEU A 445 17.04 2.91 -20.41
N LEU A 446 16.51 2.80 -21.64
CA LEU A 446 17.13 1.98 -22.69
C LEU A 446 18.52 2.49 -23.07
N GLN A 447 18.72 3.81 -23.16
CA GLN A 447 20.03 4.40 -23.40
C GLN A 447 20.99 4.08 -22.24
N GLU A 448 20.52 4.21 -21.01
CA GLU A 448 21.32 3.89 -19.82
C GLU A 448 21.68 2.40 -19.75
N PHE A 449 20.80 1.49 -20.19
CA PHE A 449 21.09 0.04 -20.22
C PHE A 449 22.09 -0.37 -21.30
N ASP A 450 22.19 0.38 -22.40
CA ASP A 450 23.16 0.14 -23.47
C ASP A 450 24.57 0.71 -23.15
N GLN A 451 24.72 1.54 -22.10
CA GLN A 451 26.01 2.12 -21.71
C GLN A 451 26.93 1.15 -20.96
N THR A 452 28.25 1.39 -21.04
CA THR A 452 29.22 0.73 -20.15
C THR A 452 29.07 1.24 -18.71
N ASN A 453 29.52 0.47 -17.72
CA ASN A 453 29.53 0.92 -16.32
C ASN A 453 30.29 2.23 -16.13
N GLU A 454 31.42 2.39 -16.82
CA GLU A 454 32.22 3.62 -16.77
C GLU A 454 31.46 4.82 -17.35
N SER A 455 30.79 4.66 -18.49
CA SER A 455 29.93 5.70 -19.07
C SER A 455 28.76 6.05 -18.16
N PHE A 456 28.08 5.03 -17.61
CA PHE A 456 26.94 5.21 -16.71
C PHE A 456 27.31 6.05 -15.48
N LEU A 457 28.44 5.75 -14.84
CA LEU A 457 28.94 6.45 -13.64
C LEU A 457 29.42 7.89 -13.93
N ASN A 458 29.88 8.12 -15.16
CA ASN A 458 30.35 9.44 -15.63
C ASN A 458 29.25 10.26 -16.31
N SER A 459 28.06 9.70 -16.53
CA SER A 459 26.95 10.39 -17.16
C SER A 459 26.46 11.55 -16.29
N ASN A 460 26.15 12.69 -16.93
CA ASN A 460 25.51 13.83 -16.25
C ASN A 460 24.03 13.56 -15.92
N THR A 461 23.50 12.40 -16.34
CA THR A 461 22.12 11.96 -16.13
C THR A 461 21.85 11.69 -14.65
N TRP A 462 22.81 11.08 -13.95
CA TRP A 462 22.72 10.78 -12.52
C TRP A 462 23.60 11.73 -11.71
N LYS A 463 23.02 12.30 -10.66
CA LYS A 463 23.75 13.28 -9.84
C LYS A 463 24.89 12.64 -9.06
N ASN A 464 25.95 13.43 -8.85
CA ASN A 464 27.09 13.07 -8.02
C ASN A 464 26.70 12.51 -6.64
N VAL A 465 25.56 12.97 -6.09
CA VAL A 465 24.95 12.49 -4.85
C VAL A 465 24.80 10.97 -4.74
N TYR A 466 24.71 10.27 -5.87
CA TYR A 466 24.51 8.82 -5.91
C TYR A 466 25.81 8.01 -6.05
N ARG A 467 26.93 8.65 -6.39
CA ARG A 467 28.19 7.94 -6.74
C ARG A 467 28.70 7.02 -5.64
N SER A 468 28.45 7.35 -4.37
CA SER A 468 28.86 6.51 -3.24
C SER A 468 28.09 5.19 -3.13
N GLN A 469 26.97 5.03 -3.84
CA GLN A 469 26.13 3.82 -3.84
C GLN A 469 26.02 3.19 -5.22
N LEU A 470 26.27 3.94 -6.30
CA LEU A 470 26.42 3.42 -7.65
C LEU A 470 27.81 2.76 -7.81
N THR A 471 28.07 1.72 -7.03
CA THR A 471 29.25 0.85 -7.16
C THR A 471 28.81 -0.61 -7.20
N VAL A 472 29.71 -1.51 -7.59
CA VAL A 472 29.45 -2.96 -7.56
C VAL A 472 29.05 -3.40 -6.15
N GLU A 473 29.76 -2.94 -5.13
CA GLU A 473 29.47 -3.22 -3.72
C GLU A 473 28.12 -2.65 -3.29
N GLY A 474 27.81 -1.42 -3.71
CA GLY A 474 26.52 -0.79 -3.43
C GLY A 474 25.35 -1.56 -4.05
N VAL A 475 25.51 -2.10 -5.26
CA VAL A 475 24.48 -2.91 -5.92
C VAL A 475 24.36 -4.30 -5.28
N ILE A 476 25.46 -4.90 -4.84
CA ILE A 476 25.44 -6.15 -4.05
C ILE A 476 24.73 -5.93 -2.71
N GLN A 477 24.99 -4.83 -2.01
CA GLN A 477 24.30 -4.48 -0.77
C GLN A 477 22.79 -4.30 -1.00
N LEU A 478 22.41 -3.61 -2.08
CA LEU A 478 21.02 -3.49 -2.47
C LEU A 478 20.40 -4.87 -2.70
N LYS A 479 21.00 -5.73 -3.53
CA LYS A 479 20.53 -7.10 -3.78
C LYS A 479 20.28 -7.88 -2.49
N ASN A 480 21.26 -7.85 -1.59
CA ASN A 480 21.21 -8.59 -0.33
C ASN A 480 20.13 -8.09 0.63
N CYS A 481 19.56 -6.89 0.41
CA CYS A 481 18.42 -6.40 1.20
C CYS A 481 17.24 -7.38 1.18
N PHE A 482 17.01 -8.13 0.11
CA PHE A 482 15.90 -9.09 0.09
C PHE A 482 16.18 -10.30 1.00
N SER A 483 17.29 -11.01 0.78
CA SER A 483 17.66 -12.20 1.55
C SER A 483 17.93 -11.89 3.02
N ASP A 484 18.69 -10.84 3.31
CA ASP A 484 19.02 -10.44 4.68
C ASP A 484 17.76 -9.95 5.41
N GLY A 485 16.83 -9.35 4.68
CA GLY A 485 15.52 -8.96 5.16
C GLY A 485 14.70 -10.16 5.62
N ILE A 486 14.67 -11.24 4.83
CA ILE A 486 13.97 -12.49 5.18
C ILE A 486 14.56 -13.10 6.45
N VAL A 487 15.89 -13.19 6.55
CA VAL A 487 16.57 -13.69 7.77
C VAL A 487 16.18 -12.84 8.99
N ARG A 488 16.10 -11.52 8.84
CA ARG A 488 15.63 -10.63 9.92
C ARG A 488 14.16 -10.84 10.27
N MET A 489 13.28 -11.06 9.29
CA MET A 489 11.87 -11.35 9.56
C MET A 489 11.71 -12.65 10.37
N GLN A 490 12.46 -13.69 10.02
CA GLN A 490 12.47 -14.95 10.77
C GLN A 490 12.96 -14.74 12.21
N ALA A 491 14.03 -13.97 12.41
CA ALA A 491 14.50 -13.61 13.76
C ALA A 491 13.44 -12.85 14.55
N ILE A 492 12.80 -11.83 13.95
CA ILE A 492 11.70 -11.08 14.56
C ILE A 492 10.53 -12.01 14.93
N TYR A 493 10.20 -12.99 14.10
CA TYR A 493 9.14 -13.96 14.40
C TYR A 493 9.46 -14.81 15.63
N TYR A 494 10.69 -15.34 15.74
CA TYR A 494 11.11 -16.09 16.94
C TYR A 494 11.09 -15.22 18.20
N GLU A 495 11.43 -13.95 18.08
CA GLU A 495 11.54 -13.03 19.20
C GLU A 495 10.17 -12.48 19.65
N ASP A 496 9.34 -12.02 18.71
CA ASP A 496 8.11 -11.29 19.01
C ASP A 496 6.86 -12.21 19.01
N VAL A 497 6.79 -13.18 18.10
CA VAL A 497 5.61 -14.07 17.93
C VAL A 497 5.73 -15.31 18.80
N LEU A 498 6.82 -16.06 18.64
CA LEU A 498 7.04 -17.30 19.40
C LEU A 498 7.61 -17.03 20.80
N LYS A 499 8.23 -15.87 21.02
CA LYS A 499 8.88 -15.49 22.28
C LYS A 499 9.91 -16.52 22.77
N THR A 500 10.55 -17.25 21.84
CA THR A 500 11.55 -18.29 22.14
C THR A 500 12.98 -17.75 22.15
N ARG A 501 13.19 -16.51 21.70
CA ARG A 501 14.48 -15.83 21.69
C ARG A 501 14.36 -14.42 22.26
N PRO A 502 15.39 -13.91 22.97
CA PRO A 502 15.40 -12.53 23.42
C PRO A 502 15.61 -11.58 22.24
N THR A 503 15.04 -10.38 22.35
CA THR A 503 15.20 -9.30 21.38
C THR A 503 16.67 -8.95 21.13
N GLN A 504 17.10 -9.02 19.88
CA GLN A 504 18.48 -8.73 19.49
C GLN A 504 18.68 -7.27 19.03
N PRO A 505 19.89 -6.69 19.23
CA PRO A 505 20.24 -5.40 18.63
C PRO A 505 20.33 -5.49 17.11
N GLY A 506 20.11 -4.38 16.40
CA GLY A 506 20.24 -4.32 14.94
C GLY A 506 18.98 -4.63 14.14
N ARG A 507 17.82 -4.86 14.78
CA ARG A 507 16.50 -4.98 14.12
C ARG A 507 16.22 -3.84 13.14
N SER A 508 16.62 -2.62 13.50
CA SER A 508 16.42 -1.39 12.72
C SER A 508 17.60 -1.04 11.82
N LYS A 509 18.50 -1.98 11.53
CA LYS A 509 19.64 -1.73 10.63
C LYS A 509 19.12 -1.56 9.20
N LEU A 510 19.45 -0.44 8.57
CA LEU A 510 19.22 -0.23 7.15
C LEU A 510 20.10 -1.17 6.32
N GLY A 511 19.50 -1.83 5.34
CA GLY A 511 20.20 -2.74 4.42
C GLY A 511 21.03 -2.00 3.36
N THR A 512 20.68 -0.75 3.06
CA THR A 512 21.42 0.13 2.14
C THR A 512 21.37 1.58 2.64
N SER A 513 22.28 2.42 2.13
CA SER A 513 22.29 3.84 2.46
C SER A 513 20.99 4.51 2.02
N ARG A 514 20.45 5.37 2.88
CA ARG A 514 19.25 6.17 2.60
C ARG A 514 19.65 7.61 2.29
N LEU A 515 19.35 8.08 1.10
CA LEU A 515 19.48 9.48 0.73
C LEU A 515 18.23 10.26 1.19
N LYS A 516 18.43 11.35 1.93
CA LYS A 516 17.36 12.31 2.24
C LYS A 516 17.28 13.35 1.13
N ILE A 517 16.06 13.72 0.72
CA ILE A 517 15.84 14.68 -0.36
C ILE A 517 16.46 16.06 -0.08
N LEU A 518 16.59 16.43 1.19
CA LEU A 518 17.20 17.70 1.59
C LEU A 518 18.66 17.78 1.13
N ASN A 519 19.39 16.66 1.20
CA ASN A 519 20.78 16.60 0.74
C ASN A 519 20.83 16.69 -0.79
N PHE A 520 19.95 15.97 -1.47
CA PHE A 520 19.76 16.04 -2.92
C PHE A 520 19.42 17.46 -3.42
N GLN A 521 18.54 18.18 -2.72
CA GLN A 521 18.15 19.55 -3.06
C GLN A 521 19.26 20.57 -2.79
N LYS A 522 20.11 20.37 -1.76
CA LYS A 522 21.27 21.22 -1.49
C LYS A 522 22.28 21.14 -2.64
N GLU A 523 22.65 19.93 -3.04
CA GLU A 523 23.58 19.72 -4.16
C GLU A 523 23.00 20.22 -5.49
N LEU A 524 21.69 20.07 -5.71
CA LEU A 524 21.00 20.67 -6.88
C LEU A 524 21.13 22.20 -6.93
N LYS A 525 21.06 22.87 -5.77
CA LYS A 525 21.24 24.33 -5.69
C LYS A 525 22.70 24.72 -5.90
N GLU A 526 23.64 23.95 -5.37
CA GLU A 526 25.08 24.18 -5.54
C GLU A 526 25.54 23.96 -6.99
N ALA A 527 25.10 22.88 -7.66
CA ALA A 527 25.38 22.64 -9.07
C ALA A 527 24.85 23.74 -9.99
N LYS A 528 23.66 24.30 -9.68
CA LYS A 528 23.10 25.46 -10.40
C LYS A 528 23.87 26.76 -10.15
N ARG A 529 24.40 26.97 -8.93
CA ARG A 529 25.26 28.12 -8.60
C ARG A 529 26.60 28.05 -9.34
N ASN A 530 27.23 26.88 -9.36
CA ASN A 530 28.49 26.67 -10.05
C ASN A 530 28.36 26.88 -11.57
N LYS A 531 27.29 26.39 -12.21
CA LYS A 531 27.03 26.67 -13.64
C LYS A 531 26.81 28.16 -13.94
N LYS A 532 26.18 28.92 -13.04
CA LYS A 532 26.03 30.38 -13.18
C LYS A 532 27.36 31.13 -13.03
N GLN A 533 28.24 30.69 -12.14
CA GLN A 533 29.56 31.30 -11.95
C GLN A 533 30.48 31.07 -13.15
N TRP A 534 30.45 29.88 -13.77
CA TRP A 534 31.23 29.60 -14.98
C TRP A 534 30.79 30.47 -16.17
N ASN A 535 29.49 30.66 -16.38
CA ASN A 535 28.98 31.53 -17.46
C ASN A 535 29.25 33.04 -17.24
N ILE A 536 29.64 33.47 -16.03
CA ILE A 536 30.04 34.85 -15.73
C ILE A 536 31.54 35.05 -15.96
N HIS A 537 32.33 33.98 -16.00
CA HIS A 537 33.77 34.02 -16.28
C HIS A 537 34.13 33.77 -17.75
N GLU A 538 33.16 33.44 -18.61
CA GLU A 538 33.31 33.30 -20.08
C GLU A 538 32.69 34.48 -20.88
N LEU A 539 32.28 35.54 -20.20
CA LEU A 539 31.96 36.86 -20.78
C LEU A 539 33.02 37.86 -20.32
#